data_AF-A0A6B0SSP8-F1
#
_entry.id   AF-A0A6B0SSP8-F1
#
_cell.length_a   1.000
_cell.length_b   1.000
_cell.length_c   1.000
_cell.angle_alpha   90.00
_cell.angle_beta   90.00
_cell.angle_gamma   90.00
#
_symmetry.space_group_name_H-M   'P 1'
#
loop_
_entity.id
_entity.type
_entity.pdbx_description
1 polymer ?
#
loop_
_entity_poly.entity_id
_entity_poly.type
_entity_poly.pdbx_seq_one_letter_code
_entity_poly.pdbx_strand_id
1 'polypeptide(L)'
;GPPQLAVLAGVVATWSTLSLGRAVSNVFRDVYSDVDHTPLERAADVVVVFLTWVVAVLLVLVVGILLAFVEPAVAVTLGWPVVLFVALIVVLLPMYLVFPPSVSLREALPGTALAAAAWTGSAMVFNAYAARAVSVRLFGLVGVVLLVLTWLYVGSLALVAGAATNAVLADRLEDTQT
;
A
#
# COMPACT_ATOMS: atom_id res chain seq x y z
N GLY A 1 26.56 8.33 17.30
CA GLY A 1 26.70 9.73 17.77
C GLY A 1 25.99 10.68 16.81
N PRO A 2 25.70 11.93 17.22
CA PRO A 2 25.02 12.94 16.41
C PRO A 2 25.55 13.12 14.97
N PRO A 3 26.87 13.07 14.67
CA PRO A 3 27.34 13.20 13.28
C PRO A 3 26.96 12.04 12.37
N GLN A 4 26.77 10.82 12.89
CA GLN A 4 26.35 9.67 12.08
C GLN A 4 24.89 9.80 11.62
N LEU A 5 24.04 10.39 12.46
CA LEU A 5 22.64 10.66 12.11
C LEU A 5 22.54 11.74 11.03
N ALA A 6 23.39 12.76 11.08
CA ALA A 6 23.44 13.80 10.05
C ALA A 6 23.88 13.24 8.69
N VAL A 7 24.89 12.36 8.68
CA VAL A 7 25.34 11.69 7.45
C VAL A 7 24.23 10.79 6.88
N LEU A 8 23.58 9.98 7.73
CA LEU A 8 22.46 9.14 7.30
C LEU A 8 21.30 9.98 6.75
N ALA A 9 20.93 11.07 7.43
CA ALA A 9 19.89 11.96 6.96
C ALA A 9 20.24 12.59 5.60
N GLY A 10 21.49 13.03 5.42
CA GLY A 10 21.97 13.57 4.14
C GLY A 10 21.94 12.54 3.01
N VAL A 11 22.36 11.31 3.28
CA VAL A 11 22.31 10.20 2.31
C VAL A 11 20.86 9.85 1.94
N VAL A 12 19.98 9.70 2.93
CA VAL A 12 18.55 9.41 2.71
C VAL A 12 17.87 10.54 1.95
N ALA A 13 18.15 11.80 2.29
CA ALA A 13 17.57 12.95 1.61
C ALA A 13 18.03 13.04 0.15
N THR A 14 19.34 12.85 -0.10
CA THR A 14 19.89 12.85 -1.45
C THR A 14 19.31 11.72 -2.28
N TRP A 15 19.26 10.51 -1.70
CA TRP A 15 18.63 9.36 -2.33
C TRP A 15 17.15 9.61 -2.64
N SER A 16 16.41 10.21 -1.71
CA SER A 16 14.98 10.53 -1.89
C SER A 16 14.76 11.50 -3.05
N THR A 17 15.57 12.57 -3.13
CA THR A 17 15.52 13.55 -4.22
C THR A 17 15.82 12.92 -5.57
N LEU A 18 16.87 12.08 -5.65
CA LEU A 18 17.25 11.41 -6.89
C LEU A 18 16.21 10.37 -7.32
N SER A 19 15.65 9.61 -6.39
CA SER A 19 14.60 8.63 -6.65
C SER A 19 13.33 9.32 -7.16
N LEU A 20 12.94 10.46 -6.58
CA LEU A 20 11.77 11.23 -7.03
C LEU A 20 11.97 11.77 -8.46
N GLY A 21 13.14 12.33 -8.77
CA GLY A 21 13.45 12.81 -10.11
C GLY A 21 13.36 11.70 -11.18
N ARG A 22 13.88 10.51 -10.85
CA ARG A 22 13.78 9.32 -11.72
C ARG A 22 12.34 8.86 -11.90
N ALA A 23 11.55 8.81 -10.83
CA ALA A 23 10.15 8.42 -10.89
C ALA A 23 9.36 9.36 -11.82
N VAL A 24 9.53 10.68 -11.67
CA VAL A 24 8.88 11.67 -12.54
C VAL A 24 9.32 11.49 -13.99
N SER A 25 10.62 11.36 -14.24
CA SER A 25 11.16 11.24 -15.60
C SER A 25 10.67 9.96 -16.31
N ASN A 26 10.54 8.87 -15.56
CA ASN A 26 10.00 7.60 -16.06
C ASN A 26 8.52 7.72 -16.38
N VAL A 27 7.72 8.37 -15.54
CA VAL A 27 6.30 8.62 -15.81
C VAL A 27 6.13 9.46 -17.08
N PHE A 28 6.93 10.50 -17.28
CA PHE A 28 6.90 11.27 -18.53
C PHE A 28 7.28 10.40 -19.73
N ARG A 29 8.36 9.61 -19.62
CA ARG A 29 8.77 8.73 -20.72
C ARG A 29 7.66 7.77 -21.07
N ASP A 30 7.08 7.10 -20.08
CA ASP A 30 6.01 6.12 -20.23
C ASP A 30 4.73 6.74 -20.85
N VAL A 31 4.29 7.89 -20.33
CA VAL A 31 3.13 8.61 -20.89
C VAL A 31 3.32 8.98 -22.37
N TYR A 32 4.57 9.24 -22.79
CA TYR A 32 4.91 9.60 -24.17
C TYR A 32 5.35 8.42 -25.05
N SER A 33 5.84 7.31 -24.49
CA SER A 33 6.35 6.14 -25.23
C SER A 33 5.32 5.04 -25.43
N ASP A 34 4.23 5.09 -24.68
CA ASP A 34 3.15 4.12 -24.72
C ASP A 34 2.23 4.38 -25.92
N VAL A 35 2.70 3.94 -27.09
CA VAL A 35 2.00 4.01 -28.39
C VAL A 35 1.11 2.76 -28.60
N ASP A 36 1.21 1.76 -27.73
CA ASP A 36 0.61 0.44 -27.92
C ASP A 36 -0.77 0.27 -27.28
N HIS A 37 -1.15 1.10 -26.29
CA HIS A 37 -2.47 1.05 -25.67
C HIS A 37 -3.49 1.99 -26.32
N THR A 38 -4.69 1.48 -26.56
CA THR A 38 -5.82 2.32 -26.96
C THR A 38 -6.26 3.22 -25.79
N PRO A 39 -6.84 4.41 -26.03
CA PRO A 39 -7.32 5.29 -24.97
C PRO A 39 -8.33 4.63 -24.02
N LEU A 40 -9.06 3.62 -24.51
CA LEU A 40 -10.04 2.85 -23.73
C LEU A 40 -9.35 1.89 -22.75
N GLU A 41 -8.30 1.19 -23.18
CA GLU A 41 -7.52 0.28 -22.33
C GLU A 41 -6.85 1.06 -21.20
N ARG A 42 -6.19 2.18 -21.51
CA ARG A 42 -5.60 3.05 -20.49
C ARG A 42 -6.64 3.57 -19.48
N ALA A 43 -7.85 3.91 -19.94
CA ALA A 43 -8.93 4.31 -19.04
C ALA A 43 -9.41 3.15 -18.16
N ALA A 44 -9.52 1.94 -18.71
CA ALA A 44 -9.89 0.74 -17.96
C ALA A 44 -8.84 0.44 -16.86
N ASP A 45 -7.55 0.54 -17.16
CA ASP A 45 -6.47 0.29 -16.21
C ASP A 45 -6.53 1.26 -15.03
N VAL A 46 -6.70 2.56 -15.30
CA VAL A 46 -6.87 3.59 -14.26
C VAL A 46 -8.10 3.28 -13.40
N VAL A 47 -9.21 2.87 -14.02
CA VAL A 47 -10.43 2.50 -13.29
C VAL A 47 -10.21 1.27 -12.42
N VAL A 48 -9.52 0.23 -12.92
CA VAL A 48 -9.22 -0.98 -12.13
C VAL A 48 -8.35 -0.64 -10.93
N VAL A 49 -7.29 0.15 -11.11
CA VAL A 49 -6.41 0.57 -10.01
C VAL A 49 -7.18 1.39 -8.99
N PHE A 50 -8.00 2.35 -9.45
CA PHE A 50 -8.79 3.19 -8.56
C PHE A 50 -9.83 2.38 -7.78
N LEU A 51 -10.58 1.50 -8.45
CA LEU A 51 -11.57 0.64 -7.80
C LEU A 51 -10.91 -0.30 -6.80
N THR A 52 -9.77 -0.90 -7.14
CA THR A 52 -9.00 -1.75 -6.25
C THR A 52 -8.61 -1.01 -4.97
N TRP A 53 -8.10 0.22 -5.11
CA TRP A 53 -7.76 1.07 -3.98
C TRP A 53 -8.99 1.40 -3.11
N VAL A 54 -10.10 1.79 -3.72
CA VAL A 54 -11.36 2.08 -3.01
C VAL A 54 -11.86 0.84 -2.26
N VAL A 55 -11.85 -0.33 -2.88
CA VAL A 55 -12.28 -1.59 -2.26
C VAL A 55 -11.38 -1.96 -1.08
N ALA A 56 -10.06 -1.78 -1.20
CA ALA A 56 -9.13 -2.01 -0.09
C ALA A 56 -9.41 -1.08 1.10
N VAL A 57 -9.66 0.21 0.83
CA VAL A 57 -10.06 1.18 1.86
C VAL A 57 -11.35 0.72 2.56
N LEU A 58 -12.39 0.45 1.79
CA LEU A 58 -13.68 0.04 2.31
C LEU A 58 -13.58 -1.26 3.11
N LEU A 59 -12.79 -2.23 2.67
CA LEU A 59 -12.57 -3.48 3.38
C LEU A 59 -12.01 -3.24 4.80
N VAL A 60 -10.97 -2.42 4.93
CA VAL A 60 -10.40 -2.10 6.26
C VAL A 60 -11.41 -1.36 7.14
N LEU A 61 -12.15 -0.41 6.57
CA LEU A 61 -13.17 0.34 7.32
C LEU A 61 -14.29 -0.58 7.80
N VAL A 62 -14.81 -1.44 6.93
CA VAL A 62 -15.87 -2.41 7.27
C VAL A 62 -15.39 -3.35 8.35
N VAL A 63 -14.19 -3.93 8.24
CA VAL A 63 -13.63 -4.79 9.28
C VAL A 63 -13.47 -4.04 10.60
N GLY A 64 -12.95 -2.81 10.58
CA GLY A 64 -12.83 -1.98 11.77
C GLY A 64 -14.17 -1.70 12.46
N ILE A 65 -15.22 -1.41 11.67
CA ILE A 65 -16.59 -1.21 12.17
C ILE A 65 -17.15 -2.51 12.76
N LEU A 66 -17.03 -3.64 12.04
CA LEU A 66 -17.52 -4.94 12.53
C LEU A 66 -16.85 -5.32 13.85
N LEU A 67 -15.54 -5.09 13.99
CA LEU A 67 -14.81 -5.35 15.23
C LEU A 67 -15.28 -4.51 16.42
N ALA A 68 -15.90 -3.34 16.18
CA ALA A 68 -16.47 -2.54 17.26
C ALA A 68 -17.76 -3.15 17.85
N PHE A 69 -18.40 -4.07 17.12
CA PHE A 69 -19.62 -4.78 17.56
C PHE A 69 -19.36 -6.23 17.99
N VAL A 70 -18.12 -6.72 17.88
CA VAL A 70 -17.75 -8.09 18.22
C VAL A 70 -16.98 -8.10 19.55
N GLU A 71 -17.32 -9.04 20.42
CA GLU A 71 -16.59 -9.25 21.68
C GLU A 71 -15.10 -9.53 21.42
N PRO A 72 -14.16 -8.88 22.14
CA PRO A 72 -12.73 -9.01 21.87
C PRO A 72 -12.21 -10.45 21.86
N ALA A 73 -12.75 -11.31 22.75
CA ALA A 73 -12.39 -12.72 22.81
C ALA A 73 -12.73 -13.45 21.49
N VAL A 74 -13.90 -13.18 20.91
CA VAL A 74 -14.36 -13.76 19.65
C VAL A 74 -13.52 -13.26 18.49
N ALA A 75 -13.19 -11.97 18.45
CA ALA A 75 -12.34 -11.38 17.41
C ALA A 75 -10.93 -12.00 17.39
N VAL A 76 -10.34 -12.26 18.56
CA VAL A 76 -9.04 -12.94 18.69
C VAL A 76 -9.13 -14.38 18.21
N THR A 77 -10.17 -15.13 18.61
CA THR A 77 -10.37 -16.52 18.15
C THR A 77 -10.55 -16.62 16.64
N LEU A 78 -11.19 -15.62 16.02
CA LEU A 78 -11.39 -15.58 14.57
C LEU A 78 -10.10 -15.29 13.79
N GLY A 79 -9.04 -14.82 14.47
CA GLY A 79 -7.79 -14.45 13.80
C GLY A 79 -7.98 -13.32 12.80
N TRP A 80 -8.80 -12.31 13.14
CA TRP A 80 -9.19 -11.23 12.22
C TRP A 80 -8.04 -10.56 11.45
N PRO A 81 -6.81 -10.37 11.99
CA PRO A 81 -5.72 -9.79 11.21
C PRO A 81 -5.29 -10.69 10.06
N VAL A 82 -5.31 -12.02 10.27
CA VAL A 82 -4.97 -12.99 9.22
C VAL A 82 -6.04 -12.98 8.13
N VAL A 83 -7.32 -12.94 8.53
CA VAL A 83 -8.44 -12.84 7.58
C VAL A 83 -8.33 -11.56 6.75
N LEU A 84 -8.09 -10.42 7.40
CA LEU A 84 -7.92 -9.14 6.72
C LEU A 84 -6.70 -9.15 5.79
N PHE A 85 -5.58 -9.72 6.22
CA PHE A 85 -4.37 -9.86 5.42
C PHE A 85 -4.63 -10.65 4.13
N VAL A 86 -5.26 -11.83 4.24
CA VAL A 86 -5.59 -12.67 3.08
C VAL A 86 -6.58 -11.95 2.17
N ALA A 87 -7.61 -11.31 2.71
CA ALA A 87 -8.57 -10.54 1.94
C ALA A 87 -7.91 -9.37 1.19
N LEU A 88 -6.97 -8.66 1.84
CA LEU A 88 -6.20 -7.58 1.21
C LEU A 88 -5.27 -8.09 0.11
N ILE A 89 -4.67 -9.28 0.25
CA ILE A 89 -3.93 -9.89 -0.86
C ILE A 89 -4.85 -10.06 -2.06
N VAL A 90 -6.02 -10.67 -1.88
CA VAL A 90 -6.98 -10.91 -2.98
C VAL A 90 -7.43 -9.60 -3.62
N VAL A 91 -7.69 -8.57 -2.82
CA VAL A 91 -8.15 -7.27 -3.31
C VAL A 91 -7.05 -6.51 -4.02
N LEU A 92 -5.82 -6.50 -3.50
CA LEU A 92 -4.72 -5.69 -4.05
C LEU A 92 -4.01 -6.37 -5.23
N LEU A 93 -4.06 -7.69 -5.33
CA LEU A 93 -3.33 -8.45 -6.36
C LEU A 93 -3.67 -8.03 -7.81
N PRO A 94 -4.93 -7.76 -8.20
CA PRO A 94 -5.26 -7.29 -9.55
C PRO A 94 -4.48 -6.04 -9.95
N MET A 95 -4.27 -5.10 -9.03
CA MET A 95 -3.50 -3.87 -9.28
C MET A 95 -2.06 -4.18 -9.70
N TYR A 96 -1.44 -5.21 -9.11
CA TYR A 96 -0.07 -5.63 -9.41
C TYR A 96 0.06 -6.55 -10.62
N LEU A 97 -1.05 -7.10 -11.12
CA LEU A 97 -1.07 -7.92 -12.33
C LEU A 97 -1.42 -7.13 -13.59
N VAL A 98 -2.16 -6.03 -13.45
CA VAL A 98 -2.58 -5.19 -14.58
C VAL A 98 -1.50 -4.20 -15.00
N PHE A 99 -0.70 -3.70 -14.06
CA PHE A 99 0.45 -2.83 -14.31
C PHE A 99 1.72 -3.56 -13.88
N PRO A 100 2.69 -3.94 -14.75
CA PRO A 100 2.84 -3.91 -16.22
C PRO A 100 2.34 -5.19 -16.95
N PRO A 101 2.19 -5.17 -18.30
CA PRO A 101 1.80 -6.36 -19.05
C PRO A 101 2.84 -7.48 -18.89
N SER A 102 2.38 -8.72 -18.71
CA SER A 102 3.16 -9.98 -18.62
C SER A 102 3.80 -10.37 -17.27
N VAL A 103 3.35 -9.82 -16.15
CA VAL A 103 3.82 -10.28 -14.82
C VAL A 103 3.09 -11.56 -14.36
N SER A 104 3.85 -12.56 -13.91
CA SER A 104 3.28 -13.80 -13.38
C SER A 104 2.72 -13.61 -11.96
N LEU A 105 1.76 -14.45 -11.55
CA LEU A 105 1.20 -14.43 -10.19
C LEU A 105 2.30 -14.49 -9.11
N ARG A 106 3.37 -15.24 -9.36
CA ARG A 106 4.48 -15.43 -8.42
C ARG A 106 5.36 -14.18 -8.29
N GLU A 107 5.48 -13.41 -9.35
CA GLU A 107 6.22 -12.13 -9.34
C GLU A 107 5.44 -11.02 -8.65
N ALA A 108 4.11 -11.01 -8.75
CA ALA A 108 3.26 -9.99 -8.14
C ALA A 108 3.03 -10.20 -6.63
N LEU A 109 3.10 -11.44 -6.16
CA LEU A 109 2.76 -11.83 -4.78
C LEU A 109 3.64 -11.19 -3.69
N PRO A 110 4.97 -11.09 -3.80
CA PRO A 110 5.82 -10.57 -2.73
C PRO A 110 5.46 -9.14 -2.33
N GLY A 111 5.31 -8.25 -3.30
CA GLY A 111 4.91 -6.86 -3.12
C GLY A 111 3.46 -6.71 -2.67
N THR A 112 2.56 -7.56 -3.20
CA THR A 112 1.17 -7.62 -2.75
C THR A 112 1.09 -8.00 -1.27
N ALA A 113 1.84 -9.01 -0.84
CA ALA A 113 1.91 -9.45 0.55
C ALA A 113 2.51 -8.37 1.45
N LEU A 114 3.55 -7.66 0.99
CA LEU A 114 4.13 -6.54 1.72
C LEU A 114 3.11 -5.42 1.93
N ALA A 115 2.37 -5.04 0.88
CA ALA A 115 1.33 -4.02 0.96
C ALA A 115 0.20 -4.45 1.91
N ALA A 116 -0.30 -5.68 1.76
CA ALA A 116 -1.33 -6.24 2.62
C ALA A 116 -0.91 -6.31 4.09
N ALA A 117 0.35 -6.65 4.37
CA ALA A 117 0.89 -6.69 5.73
C ALA A 117 0.92 -5.29 6.36
N ALA A 118 1.38 -4.28 5.62
CA ALA A 118 1.43 -2.90 6.10
C ALA A 118 0.03 -2.33 6.38
N TRP A 119 -0.94 -2.61 5.51
CA TRP A 119 -2.33 -2.22 5.70
C TRP A 119 -2.98 -2.93 6.90
N THR A 120 -2.74 -4.23 7.04
CA THR A 120 -3.22 -5.03 8.19
C THR A 120 -2.62 -4.51 9.49
N GLY A 121 -1.31 -4.29 9.55
CA GLY A 121 -0.63 -3.73 10.71
C GLY A 121 -1.17 -2.35 11.08
N SER A 122 -1.45 -1.51 10.08
CA SER A 122 -2.06 -0.20 10.29
C SER A 122 -3.48 -0.31 10.87
N ALA A 123 -4.29 -1.26 10.38
CA ALA A 123 -5.61 -1.55 10.95
C ALA A 123 -5.52 -2.03 12.40
N MET A 124 -4.53 -2.87 12.74
CA MET A 124 -4.29 -3.32 14.11
C MET A 124 -3.93 -2.15 15.03
N VAL A 125 -3.04 -1.26 14.59
CA VAL A 125 -2.68 -0.04 15.34
C VAL A 125 -3.90 0.86 15.55
N PHE A 126 -4.72 1.06 14.51
CA PHE A 126 -5.93 1.87 14.60
C PHE A 126 -6.96 1.26 15.56
N ASN A 127 -7.22 -0.04 15.47
CA ASN A 127 -8.14 -0.75 16.36
C ASN A 127 -7.65 -0.68 17.82
N ALA A 128 -6.35 -0.87 18.04
CA ALA A 128 -5.72 -0.74 19.35
C ALA A 128 -5.81 0.70 19.92
N TYR A 129 -5.68 1.71 19.07
CA TYR A 129 -5.88 3.11 19.44
C TYR A 129 -7.34 3.38 19.81
N ALA A 130 -8.29 2.97 18.97
CA ALA A 130 -9.72 3.16 19.18
C ALA A 130 -10.21 2.53 20.49
N ALA A 131 -9.71 1.34 20.85
CA ALA A 131 -10.03 0.68 22.11
C ALA A 131 -9.54 1.44 23.36
N ARG A 132 -8.49 2.27 23.24
CA ARG A 132 -7.89 3.03 24.35
C ARG A 132 -8.27 4.50 24.33
N ALA A 133 -8.89 4.99 23.27
CA ALA A 133 -9.23 6.39 23.11
C ALA A 133 -10.38 6.78 24.06
N VAL A 134 -10.04 7.15 25.29
CA VAL A 134 -10.96 7.76 26.26
C VAL A 134 -11.36 9.14 25.73
N SER A 135 -12.45 9.20 24.96
CA SER A 135 -13.09 10.38 24.39
C SER A 135 -12.18 11.32 23.57
N VAL A 136 -12.36 11.30 22.24
CA VAL A 136 -11.71 12.18 21.26
C VAL A 136 -12.19 13.64 21.39
N ARG A 137 -11.96 14.28 22.54
CA ARG A 137 -12.32 15.69 22.78
C ARG A 137 -11.18 16.68 22.61
N LEU A 138 -9.92 16.22 22.60
CA LEU A 138 -8.76 17.11 22.61
C LEU A 138 -8.45 17.76 21.24
N PHE A 139 -8.78 17.09 20.13
CA PHE A 139 -8.47 17.56 18.76
C PHE A 139 -9.68 17.60 17.80
N GLY A 140 -10.86 17.17 18.25
CA GLY A 140 -12.11 17.19 17.48
C GLY A 140 -11.99 16.57 16.09
N LEU A 141 -12.68 17.18 15.11
CA LEU A 141 -12.68 16.74 13.71
C LEU A 141 -11.28 16.76 13.07
N VAL A 142 -10.43 17.71 13.44
CA VAL A 142 -9.07 17.85 12.87
C VAL A 142 -8.22 16.63 13.20
N GLY A 143 -8.29 16.12 14.44
CA GLY A 143 -7.59 14.90 14.82
C GLY A 143 -8.03 13.69 14.02
N VAL A 144 -9.34 13.56 13.75
CA VAL A 144 -9.89 12.48 12.91
C VAL A 144 -9.39 12.59 11.47
N VAL A 145 -9.45 13.78 10.87
CA VAL A 145 -8.96 14.01 9.50
C VAL A 145 -7.48 13.70 9.38
N LEU A 146 -6.65 14.21 10.31
CA LEU A 146 -5.20 13.95 10.30
C LEU A 146 -4.88 12.46 10.48
N LEU A 147 -5.63 11.77 11.33
CA LEU A 147 -5.46 10.32 11.53
C LEU A 147 -5.80 9.54 10.26
N VAL A 148 -6.93 9.87 9.61
CA VAL A 148 -7.33 9.26 8.33
C VAL A 148 -6.30 9.56 7.24
N LEU A 149 -5.83 10.79 7.11
CA LEU A 149 -4.80 11.16 6.12
C LEU A 149 -3.49 10.43 6.38
N THR A 150 -3.08 10.30 7.65
CA THR A 150 -1.87 9.54 8.01
C THR A 150 -2.03 8.07 7.65
N TRP A 151 -3.21 7.49 7.92
CA TRP A 151 -3.51 6.11 7.56
C TRP A 151 -3.50 5.90 6.03
N LEU A 152 -4.11 6.80 5.26
CA LEU A 152 -4.05 6.77 3.80
C LEU A 152 -2.62 6.95 3.27
N TYR A 153 -1.81 7.79 3.91
CA TYR A 153 -0.41 7.99 3.55
C TYR A 153 0.41 6.71 3.73
N VAL A 154 0.26 6.04 4.88
CA VAL A 154 0.91 4.73 5.12
C VAL A 154 0.45 3.71 4.09
N GLY A 155 -0.85 3.71 3.78
CA GLY A 155 -1.42 2.81 2.78
C GLY A 155 -0.85 3.03 1.37
N SER A 156 -0.75 4.27 0.93
CA SER A 156 -0.14 4.64 -0.36
C SER A 156 1.34 4.30 -0.41
N LEU A 157 2.09 4.57 0.67
CA LEU A 157 3.51 4.23 0.75
C LEU A 157 3.72 2.71 0.66
N ALA A 158 2.86 1.92 1.31
CA ALA A 158 2.90 0.47 1.24
C ALA A 158 2.66 -0.06 -0.18
N LEU A 159 1.74 0.54 -0.94
CA LEU A 159 1.48 0.16 -2.32
C LEU A 159 2.69 0.41 -3.22
N VAL A 160 3.30 1.61 -3.10
CA VAL A 160 4.52 1.96 -3.84
C VAL A 160 5.69 1.07 -3.46
N ALA A 161 5.87 0.78 -2.16
CA ALA A 161 6.91 -0.13 -1.69
C ALA A 161 6.70 -1.56 -2.21
N GLY A 162 5.45 -2.03 -2.28
CA GLY A 162 5.10 -3.31 -2.89
C GLY A 162 5.46 -3.34 -4.38
N ALA A 163 5.14 -2.28 -5.12
CA ALA A 163 5.45 -2.19 -6.55
C ALA A 163 6.96 -2.20 -6.80
N ALA A 164 7.71 -1.41 -6.02
CA ALA A 164 9.17 -1.41 -6.07
C ALA A 164 9.77 -2.78 -5.71
N THR A 165 9.18 -3.50 -4.75
CA THR A 165 9.62 -4.85 -4.38
C THR A 165 9.42 -5.84 -5.52
N ASN A 166 8.26 -5.81 -6.18
CA ASN A 166 7.98 -6.65 -7.34
C ASN A 166 8.96 -6.36 -8.49
N ALA A 167 9.20 -5.08 -8.80
CA ALA A 167 10.12 -4.69 -9.86
C ALA A 167 11.56 -5.19 -9.61
N VAL A 168 12.08 -5.01 -8.39
CA VAL A 168 13.45 -5.48 -8.04
C VAL A 168 13.57 -7.01 -8.08
N LEU A 169 12.49 -7.73 -7.78
CA LEU A 169 12.48 -9.20 -7.84
C LEU A 169 12.31 -9.72 -9.26
N ALA A 170 11.53 -9.05 -10.11
CA ALA A 170 11.35 -9.39 -11.51
C ALA A 170 12.69 -9.29 -12.28
N ASP A 171 13.43 -8.18 -12.14
CA ASP A 171 14.76 -8.00 -12.76
C ASP A 171 15.73 -9.16 -12.41
N ARG A 172 15.68 -9.66 -11.17
CA ARG A 172 16.54 -10.77 -10.72
C ARG A 172 16.16 -12.12 -11.32
N LEU A 173 14.89 -12.31 -11.69
CA LEU A 173 14.41 -13.56 -12.29
C LEU A 173 14.77 -13.65 -13.77
N GLU A 174 14.79 -12.52 -14.49
CA GLU A 174 15.26 -12.47 -15.88
C GLU A 174 16.75 -12.83 -16.00
N ASP A 175 17.60 -12.31 -15.10
CA ASP A 175 19.03 -12.64 -15.04
C ASP A 175 19.33 -14.13 -14.77
N THR A 176 18.37 -14.90 -14.23
CA THR A 176 18.56 -16.32 -13.94
C THR A 176 18.21 -17.23 -15.14
N GLN A 177 17.66 -16.66 -16.23
CA GLN A 177 17.28 -17.41 -17.43
C GLN A 177 18.27 -17.30 -18.61
N THR A 178 19.41 -16.61 -18.45
CA THR A 178 20.51 -16.56 -19.44
C THR A 178 21.62 -17.54 -19.12
#